data_AF-A0A0S8BHQ2-F1
#
_entry.id   AF-A0A0S8BHQ2-F1
#
_cell.length_a   1.000
_cell.length_b   1.000
_cell.length_c   1.000
_cell.angle_alpha   90.00
_cell.angle_beta   90.00
_cell.angle_gamma   90.00
#
_symmetry.space_group_name_H-M   'P 1'
#
loop_
_entity.id
_entity.type
_entity.pdbx_description
1 polymer ?
#
loop_
_entity_poly.entity_id
_entity_poly.type
_entity_poly.pdbx_seq_one_letter_code
_entity_poly.pdbx_strand_id
1 'polypeptide(L)'
;MDKQRDTVESMFKREGGDGRAQGSTWPESRVFAVGVKKDMGYIDEYAEYVCNVLKDNGLGGKEVYVEIVDIDRLYEARGGWKALQRLQCK
;
A
#
# COMPACT_ATOMS: atom_id res chain seq x y z
N MET A 1 -7.35 13.16 -10.33
CA MET A 1 -7.33 12.11 -9.29
C MET A 1 -6.65 10.87 -9.83
N ASP A 2 -7.06 10.36 -10.99
CA ASP A 2 -6.53 9.11 -11.53
C ASP A 2 -5.03 9.17 -11.82
N LYS A 3 -4.54 10.26 -12.45
CA LYS A 3 -3.09 10.45 -12.68
C LYS A 3 -2.23 10.39 -11.40
N GLN A 4 -2.72 10.92 -10.27
CA GLN A 4 -1.98 10.88 -9.00
C GLN A 4 -1.97 9.46 -8.42
N ARG A 5 -3.08 8.73 -8.56
CA ARG A 5 -3.17 7.33 -8.13
C ARG A 5 -2.27 6.43 -8.95
N ASP A 6 -2.27 6.61 -10.26
CA ASP A 6 -1.41 5.85 -11.18
C ASP A 6 0.07 6.13 -10.89
N THR A 7 0.40 7.39 -10.58
CA THR A 7 1.76 7.79 -10.20
C THR A 7 2.18 7.06 -8.93
N VAL A 8 1.38 7.13 -7.86
CA VAL A 8 1.72 6.45 -6.60
C VAL A 8 1.75 4.93 -6.78
N GLU A 9 0.77 4.35 -7.45
CA GLU A 9 0.74 2.90 -7.70
C GLU A 9 2.00 2.44 -8.45
N SER A 10 2.52 3.24 -9.39
CA SER A 10 3.76 2.92 -10.09
C SER A 10 5.00 2.87 -9.19
N MET A 11 5.05 3.66 -8.11
CA MET A 11 6.17 3.70 -7.15
C MET A 11 6.26 2.42 -6.30
N PHE A 12 5.11 1.77 -6.06
CA PHE A 12 5.00 0.57 -5.24
C PHE A 12 4.82 -0.71 -6.08
N LYS A 13 5.04 -0.64 -7.40
CA LYS A 13 5.27 -1.84 -8.22
C LYS A 13 6.62 -2.45 -7.86
N ARG A 14 6.79 -3.75 -8.12
CA ARG A 14 8.06 -4.47 -7.91
C ARG A 14 9.26 -3.79 -8.59
N GLU A 15 9.03 -3.10 -9.70
CA GLU A 15 10.04 -2.35 -10.45
C GLU A 15 10.08 -0.84 -10.10
N GLY A 16 9.18 -0.38 -9.23
CA GLY A 16 8.94 1.03 -8.90
C GLY A 16 9.96 1.69 -7.97
N GLY A 17 10.95 0.94 -7.49
CA GLY A 17 12.10 1.47 -6.75
C GLY A 17 12.04 1.35 -5.22
N ASP A 18 10.89 1.07 -4.61
CA ASP A 18 10.80 0.87 -3.14
C ASP A 18 11.54 -0.41 -2.68
N GLY A 19 11.68 -1.42 -3.56
CA GLY A 19 12.39 -2.68 -3.28
C GLY A 19 11.72 -3.60 -2.24
N ARG A 20 10.87 -3.02 -1.38
CA ARG A 20 10.06 -3.65 -0.33
C ARG A 20 8.69 -4.10 -0.84
N ALA A 21 8.06 -3.25 -1.66
CA ALA A 21 6.78 -3.56 -2.29
C ALA A 21 6.93 -4.62 -3.40
N GLN A 22 5.99 -5.55 -3.45
CA GLN A 22 5.84 -6.51 -4.55
C GLN A 22 4.75 -6.07 -5.54
N GLY A 23 3.91 -5.13 -5.14
CA GLY A 23 2.84 -4.55 -5.94
C GLY A 23 1.91 -3.70 -5.07
N SER A 24 1.05 -2.92 -5.71
CA SER A 24 0.03 -2.13 -5.03
C SER A 24 -1.21 -1.95 -5.90
N THR A 25 -2.34 -1.62 -5.28
CA THR A 25 -3.57 -1.30 -6.00
C THR A 25 -4.50 -0.45 -5.14
N TRP A 26 -5.50 0.15 -5.77
CA TRP A 26 -6.61 0.86 -5.10
C TRP A 26 -7.86 -0.02 -5.09
N PRO A 27 -8.03 -0.93 -4.11
CA PRO A 27 -9.22 -1.79 -4.07
C PRO A 27 -10.51 -0.97 -3.89
N GLU A 28 -10.41 0.20 -3.24
CA GLU A 28 -11.52 1.12 -3.05
C GLU A 28 -11.09 2.58 -3.24
N SER A 29 -12.05 3.48 -3.38
CA SER A 29 -11.78 4.92 -3.57
C SER A 29 -10.97 5.58 -2.45
N ARG A 30 -10.87 4.97 -1.27
CA ARG A 30 -10.15 5.51 -0.11
C ARG A 30 -9.20 4.49 0.49
N VAL A 31 -8.93 3.38 -0.18
CA VAL A 31 -8.03 2.34 0.34
C VAL A 31 -6.93 2.13 -0.68
N PHE A 32 -5.68 2.31 -0.26
CA PHE A 32 -4.50 1.98 -1.03
C PHE A 32 -3.82 0.78 -0.39
N ALA A 33 -3.76 -0.33 -1.12
CA ALA A 33 -3.20 -1.56 -0.62
C ALA A 33 -1.81 -1.80 -1.22
N VAL A 34 -0.84 -2.13 -0.37
CA VAL A 34 0.55 -2.42 -0.76
C VAL A 34 0.90 -3.85 -0.32
N GLY A 35 1.22 -4.69 -1.30
CA GLY A 35 1.66 -6.06 -1.09
C GLY A 35 3.15 -6.11 -0.74
N VAL A 36 3.48 -6.76 0.36
CA VAL A 36 4.84 -6.97 0.86
C VAL A 36 5.09 -8.44 1.16
N LYS A 37 6.36 -8.82 1.28
CA LYS A 37 6.73 -10.15 1.81
C LYS A 37 6.55 -10.17 3.33
N LYS A 38 6.09 -11.31 3.85
CA LYS A 38 5.64 -11.53 5.24
C LYS A 38 6.61 -11.07 6.33
N ASP A 39 7.92 -11.18 6.11
CA ASP A 39 8.93 -10.98 7.17
C ASP A 39 9.37 -9.51 7.33
N MET A 40 8.51 -8.56 6.95
CA MET A 40 8.78 -7.15 7.17
C MET A 40 8.58 -6.82 8.66
N GLY A 41 9.68 -6.63 9.40
CA GLY A 41 9.64 -6.37 10.84
C GLY A 41 9.15 -4.97 11.27
N TYR A 42 8.87 -4.10 10.30
CA TYR A 42 8.59 -2.66 10.47
C TYR A 42 7.34 -2.25 9.67
N ILE A 43 6.27 -3.04 9.79
CA ILE A 43 5.03 -2.86 9.02
C ILE A 43 4.35 -1.53 9.36
N ASP A 44 4.41 -1.10 10.61
CA ASP A 44 3.78 0.14 11.07
C ASP A 44 4.50 1.37 10.50
N GLU A 45 5.83 1.40 10.61
CA GLU A 45 6.67 2.46 10.03
C GLU A 45 6.57 2.47 8.50
N TYR A 46 6.40 1.30 7.88
CA TYR A 46 6.19 1.21 6.45
C TYR A 46 4.82 1.76 6.02
N ALA A 47 3.76 1.46 6.78
CA ALA A 47 2.45 2.05 6.54
C ALA A 47 2.48 3.59 6.67
N GLU A 48 3.21 4.12 7.66
CA GLU A 48 3.43 5.57 7.82
C GLU A 48 4.21 6.16 6.62
N TYR A 49 5.26 5.48 6.17
CA TYR A 49 6.00 5.88 4.96
C TYR A 49 5.08 5.96 3.73
N VAL A 50 4.25 4.95 3.49
CA VAL A 50 3.29 4.96 2.37
C VAL A 50 2.31 6.13 2.52
N CYS A 51 1.82 6.42 3.73
CA CYS A 51 0.97 7.59 3.98
C CYS A 51 1.67 8.91 3.63
N ASN A 52 2.95 9.06 3.97
CA ASN A 52 3.72 10.25 3.61
C ASN A 52 3.89 10.38 2.08
N VAL A 53 4.17 9.27 1.38
CA VAL A 53 4.25 9.28 -0.10
C VAL A 53 2.92 9.69 -0.72
N LEU A 54 1.80 9.17 -0.20
CA LEU A 54 0.46 9.56 -0.64
C LEU A 54 0.24 11.07 -0.43
N LYS A 55 0.64 11.59 0.74
CA LYS A 55 0.53 13.01 1.07
C LYS A 55 1.36 13.89 0.14
N ASP A 56 2.61 13.54 -0.10
CA ASP A 56 3.53 14.27 -0.97
C ASP A 56 3.06 14.30 -2.44
N ASN A 57 2.32 13.27 -2.86
CA ASN A 57 1.69 13.21 -4.19
C ASN A 57 0.29 13.87 -4.24
N GLY A 58 -0.11 14.58 -3.19
CA GLY A 58 -1.36 15.34 -3.14
C GLY A 58 -2.60 14.49 -2.85
N LEU A 59 -2.43 13.31 -2.24
CA LEU A 59 -3.51 12.42 -1.80
C LEU A 59 -3.79 12.49 -0.30
N GLY A 60 -3.04 13.29 0.48
CA GLY A 60 -3.12 13.36 1.95
C GLY A 60 -4.30 14.13 2.55
N GLY A 61 -5.19 14.71 1.74
CA GLY A 61 -6.36 15.46 2.22
C GLY A 61 -7.69 14.69 2.16
N LYS A 62 -7.66 13.44 1.71
CA LYS A 62 -8.82 12.54 1.67
C LYS A 62 -8.56 11.48 2.71
N GLU A 63 -9.56 11.05 3.45
CA GLU A 63 -9.48 10.00 4.47
C GLU A 63 -9.06 8.66 3.85
N VAL A 64 -7.79 8.56 3.45
CA VAL A 64 -7.20 7.41 2.77
C VAL A 64 -6.66 6.47 3.82
N TYR A 65 -6.96 5.19 3.64
CA TYR A 65 -6.43 4.09 4.41
C TYR A 65 -5.33 3.43 3.59
N VAL A 66 -4.18 3.20 4.21
CA VAL A 66 -3.14 2.31 3.71
C VAL A 66 -3.36 0.94 4.32
N GLU A 67 -3.39 -0.09 3.48
CA GLU A 67 -3.40 -1.48 3.91
C GLU A 67 -2.11 -2.16 3.47
N ILE A 68 -1.32 -2.65 4.43
CA ILE A 68 -0.14 -3.46 4.14
C ILE A 68 -0.57 -4.92 4.13
N VAL A 69 -0.26 -5.63 3.05
CA VAL A 69 -0.80 -6.96 2.79
C VAL A 69 0.31 -7.95 2.56
N ASP A 70 0.19 -9.13 3.15
CA ASP A 70 1.09 -10.26 2.90
C ASP A 70 0.77 -10.84 1.53
N ILE A 71 1.61 -10.54 0.53
CA ILE A 71 1.37 -10.98 -0.84
C ILE A 71 1.47 -12.50 -0.96
N ASP A 72 2.36 -13.15 -0.19
CA ASP A 72 2.58 -14.59 -0.26
C ASP A 72 1.35 -15.34 0.27
N ARG A 73 0.76 -14.84 1.37
CA ARG A 73 -0.52 -15.36 1.88
C ARG A 73 -1.69 -15.11 0.94
N LEU A 74 -1.67 -14.04 0.16
CA LEU A 74 -2.71 -13.73 -0.81
C LEU A 74 -2.70 -14.71 -1.99
N TYR A 75 -1.51 -15.15 -2.41
CA TYR A 75 -1.34 -16.18 -3.43
C TYR A 75 -1.64 -17.59 -2.90
N GLU A 76 -1.27 -17.89 -1.65
CA GLU A 76 -1.44 -19.23 -1.06
C GLU A 76 -2.87 -19.50 -0.54
N ALA A 77 -3.57 -18.47 -0.06
CA ALA A 77 -4.90 -18.62 0.51
C ALA A 77 -5.98 -18.39 -0.55
N ARG A 78 -6.85 -19.39 -0.75
CA ARG A 78 -8.24 -19.19 -1.22
C ARG A 78 -9.09 -18.33 -0.26
N GLY A 79 -8.47 -17.54 0.64
CA GLY A 79 -9.03 -16.96 1.86
C GLY A 79 -9.18 -15.43 1.85
N GLY A 80 -8.89 -14.77 0.73
CA GLY A 80 -9.18 -13.34 0.55
C GLY A 80 -8.11 -12.39 1.08
N TRP A 81 -8.23 -11.12 0.65
CA TRP A 81 -7.38 -10.02 1.06
C TRP A 81 -7.41 -9.85 2.58
N LYS A 82 -6.32 -10.22 3.27
CA LYS A 82 -6.14 -9.96 4.71
C LYS A 82 -5.00 -8.98 4.91
N ALA A 83 -5.33 -7.75 5.28
CA ALA A 83 -4.34 -6.75 5.66
C ALA A 83 -3.58 -7.22 6.92
N LEU A 84 -2.26 -7.14 6.87
CA LEU A 84 -1.38 -7.25 8.03
C LEU A 84 -1.53 -6.03 8.94
N GLN A 85 -1.69 -4.85 8.31
CA GLN A 85 -1.91 -3.59 9.00
C GLN A 85 -2.80 -2.67 8.17
N ARG A 86 -3.61 -1.86 8.85
CA ARG A 86 -4.40 -0.77 8.25
C ARG A 86 -4.17 0.52 9.00
N LEU A 87 -3.69 1.55 8.29
CA LEU A 87 -3.42 2.87 8.83
C LEU A 87 -4.25 3.93 8.11
N GLN A 88 -4.91 4.82 8.85
CA GLN A 88 -5.53 6.00 8.26
C GLN A 88 -4.48 7.11 8.13
N CYS A 89 -4.27 7.60 6.91
CA CYS A 89 -3.36 8.72 6.65
C CYS A 89 -3.98 10.03 7.15
N LYS A 90 -3.17 10.85 7.84
CA LYS A 90 -3.57 12.12 8.46
C LYS A 90 -2.87 13.34 7.84
#